data_AF-A0A0R3PH75-F1
#
_entry.id   AF-A0A0R3PH75-F1
#
_cell.length_a   1.000
_cell.length_b   1.000
_cell.length_c   1.000
_cell.angle_alpha   90.00
_cell.angle_beta   90.00
_cell.angle_gamma   90.00
#
_symmetry.space_group_name_H-M   'P 1'
#
loop_
_entity.id
_entity.type
_entity.pdbx_description
1 polymer ?
#
loop_
_entity_poly.entity_id
_entity_poly.type
_entity_poly.pdbx_seq_one_letter_code
_entity_poly.pdbx_strand_id
1 'polypeptide(L)'
;MNTMIDRIIPCIWITPIDCYWEGSKPLGPHPPINLGDEVGAFLSSLPKGNVTWKNLNPTAVMTEVGQLFDIGPIGNFFERAGIGAAYLDRPCIDPLDAECPKGAPNYFDRCSALEKFTEWNAAKTDSEKVDGHSIIISFSNNPCLFSFLEIISFHRGLHSFLSSV
;
A
#
# COMPACT_ATOMS: atom_id res chain seq x y z
N MET A 1 -10.17 28.65 9.89
CA MET A 1 -10.27 27.40 9.11
C MET A 1 -9.61 26.29 9.91
N ASN A 2 -10.20 25.09 9.90
CA ASN A 2 -9.83 23.99 10.79
C ASN A 2 -8.39 23.53 10.50
N THR A 3 -7.50 23.66 11.49
CA THR A 3 -6.03 23.44 11.39
C THR A 3 -5.62 22.06 10.86
N MET A 4 -6.52 21.08 10.89
CA MET A 4 -6.31 19.73 10.36
C MET A 4 -6.55 19.65 8.85
N ILE A 5 -7.63 20.26 8.36
CA ILE A 5 -8.00 20.23 6.93
C ILE A 5 -6.96 20.98 6.10
N ASP A 6 -6.44 22.09 6.63
CA ASP A 6 -5.42 22.89 5.95
C ASP A 6 -4.08 22.13 5.80
N ARG A 7 -3.82 21.10 6.62
CA ARG A 7 -2.62 20.26 6.54
C ARG A 7 -2.77 19.07 5.59
N ILE A 8 -4.01 18.62 5.37
CA ILE A 8 -4.28 17.44 4.54
C ILE A 8 -4.46 17.82 3.07
N ILE A 9 -5.00 19.01 2.78
CA ILE A 9 -5.13 19.51 1.41
C ILE A 9 -3.73 19.56 0.77
N PRO A 10 -3.47 18.76 -0.27
CA PRO A 10 -2.15 18.70 -0.87
C PRO A 10 -1.83 19.99 -1.62
N CYS A 11 -0.53 20.27 -1.78
CA CYS A 11 -0.08 21.26 -2.75
C CYS A 11 -0.56 20.85 -4.16
N ILE A 12 -0.88 21.83 -5.00
CA ILE A 12 -1.21 21.56 -6.41
C ILE A 12 0.04 21.04 -7.09
N TRP A 13 0.00 19.76 -7.49
CA TRP A 13 1.09 19.10 -8.20
C TRP A 13 0.54 18.32 -9.38
N ILE A 14 0.68 18.88 -10.58
CA ILE A 14 0.18 18.27 -11.82
C ILE A 14 1.34 17.48 -12.43
N THR A 15 1.22 16.16 -12.43
CA THR A 15 2.26 15.25 -12.89
C THR A 15 1.63 13.98 -13.48
N PRO A 16 2.25 13.34 -14.50
CA PRO A 16 1.79 12.04 -14.98
C PRO A 16 1.87 10.94 -13.90
N ILE A 17 2.69 11.13 -12.87
CA ILE A 17 2.79 10.20 -11.73
C ILE A 17 1.48 10.17 -10.93
N ASP A 18 0.66 11.21 -11.02
CA ASP A 18 -0.64 11.28 -10.35
C ASP A 18 -1.55 10.12 -10.82
N CYS A 19 -1.39 9.59 -12.04
CA CYS A 19 -2.14 8.40 -12.46
C CYS A 19 -1.85 7.13 -11.65
N TYR A 20 -0.81 7.12 -10.81
CA TYR A 20 -0.35 5.96 -10.05
C TYR A 20 -0.36 6.21 -8.54
N TRP A 21 -0.34 5.13 -7.76
CA TRP A 21 -0.29 5.21 -6.30
C TRP A 21 0.94 6.00 -5.79
N GLU A 22 2.09 5.92 -6.47
CA GLU A 22 3.32 6.63 -6.11
C GLU A 22 3.17 8.15 -6.12
N GLY A 23 2.15 8.68 -6.82
CA GLY A 23 1.77 10.09 -6.76
C GLY A 23 1.43 10.57 -5.35
N SER A 24 1.01 9.66 -4.47
CA SER A 24 0.70 9.96 -3.07
C SER A 24 1.94 10.22 -2.20
N LYS A 25 3.11 9.68 -2.56
CA LYS A 25 4.33 9.72 -1.73
C LYS A 25 4.87 11.13 -1.45
N PRO A 26 4.97 12.03 -2.45
CA PRO A 26 5.45 13.38 -2.22
C PRO A 26 4.34 14.33 -1.75
N LEU A 27 3.08 13.90 -1.82
CA LEU A 27 2.00 14.65 -1.20
C LEU A 27 2.14 14.48 0.31
N GLY A 28 2.02 15.61 1.02
CA GLY A 28 2.21 15.68 2.46
C GLY A 28 1.27 14.75 3.25
N PRO A 29 1.27 14.88 4.57
CA PRO A 29 1.21 16.17 5.21
C PRO A 29 2.58 16.68 5.69
N HIS A 30 2.87 17.95 5.42
CA HIS A 30 4.02 18.67 5.96
C HIS A 30 3.52 19.86 6.79
N PRO A 31 3.66 19.85 8.14
CA PRO A 31 4.22 18.80 8.99
C PRO A 31 3.29 17.59 9.15
N PRO A 32 3.82 16.41 9.57
CA PRO A 32 3.01 15.21 9.80
C PRO A 32 1.82 15.46 10.72
N ILE A 33 0.66 14.90 10.38
CA ILE A 33 -0.52 14.94 11.22
C ILE A 33 -0.44 13.78 12.21
N ASN A 34 -0.27 14.11 13.49
CA ASN A 34 -0.45 13.16 14.60
C ASN A 34 -1.84 13.40 15.18
N LEU A 35 -2.80 12.52 14.89
CA LEU A 35 -4.17 12.65 15.39
C LEU A 35 -4.32 12.23 16.86
N GLY A 36 -3.24 11.73 17.50
CA GLY A 36 -3.30 11.17 18.85
C GLY A 36 -4.06 9.85 18.88
N ASP A 37 -3.71 8.98 19.82
CA ASP A 37 -4.29 7.63 19.91
C ASP A 37 -5.81 7.67 20.19
N GLU A 38 -6.29 8.74 20.82
CA GLU A 38 -7.71 8.94 21.18
C GLU A 38 -8.61 9.12 19.95
N VAL A 39 -8.17 9.87 18.93
CA VAL A 39 -8.96 10.07 17.70
C VAL A 39 -8.94 8.82 16.83
N GLY A 40 -7.80 8.12 16.77
CA GLY A 40 -7.69 6.83 16.08
C GLY A 40 -8.50 5.71 16.73
N ALA A 41 -8.77 5.80 18.04
CA ALA A 41 -9.67 4.88 18.72
C ALA A 41 -11.15 5.15 18.41
N PHE A 42 -11.50 6.40 18.08
CA PHE A 42 -12.87 6.79 17.77
C PHE A 42 -13.24 6.61 16.29
N LEU A 43 -12.26 6.70 15.38
CA LEU A 43 -12.44 6.53 13.94
C LEU A 43 -11.62 5.34 13.42
N SER A 44 -12.28 4.22 13.20
CA SER A 44 -11.69 2.97 12.69
C SER A 44 -11.23 3.06 11.23
N SER A 45 -11.76 4.01 10.47
CA SER A 45 -11.40 4.28 9.07
C SER A 45 -10.05 4.99 8.91
N LEU A 46 -9.51 5.57 9.99
CA LEU A 46 -8.19 6.19 9.95
C LEU A 46 -7.09 5.12 10.00
N PRO A 47 -6.03 5.27 9.17
CA PRO A 47 -4.91 4.35 9.22
C PRO A 47 -4.21 4.42 10.58
N LYS A 48 -3.79 3.26 11.11
CA LYS A 48 -3.04 3.18 12.36
C LYS A 48 -1.66 3.80 12.17
N GLY A 49 -1.34 4.84 12.93
CA GLY A 49 -0.08 5.57 12.86
C GLY A 49 -0.18 6.88 12.08
N ASN A 50 0.83 7.18 11.25
CA ASN A 50 0.89 8.45 10.53
C ASN A 50 -0.09 8.47 9.35
N VAL A 51 -1.00 9.45 9.35
CA VAL A 51 -1.93 9.68 8.25
C VAL A 51 -1.22 10.36 7.09
N THR A 52 -1.25 9.73 5.92
CA THR A 52 -0.62 10.22 4.68
C THR A 52 -1.54 9.94 3.49
N TRP A 53 -1.34 10.61 2.37
CA TRP A 53 -2.08 10.27 1.14
C TRP A 53 -1.80 8.84 0.65
N LYS A 54 -0.72 8.20 1.10
CA LYS A 54 -0.36 6.81 0.76
C LYS A 54 -1.30 5.78 1.37
N ASN A 55 -1.91 6.08 2.53
CA ASN A 55 -2.67 5.13 3.35
C ASN A 55 -4.07 5.62 3.74
N LEU A 56 -4.50 6.79 3.27
CA LEU A 56 -5.79 7.38 3.59
C LEU A 56 -6.86 7.03 2.56
N ASN A 57 -8.02 6.58 3.04
CA ASN A 57 -9.24 6.44 2.24
C ASN A 57 -10.24 7.54 2.64
N PRO A 58 -10.32 8.67 1.90
CA PRO A 58 -11.19 9.78 2.27
C PRO A 58 -12.68 9.40 2.32
N THR A 59 -13.16 8.57 1.39
CA THR A 59 -14.55 8.11 1.40
C THR A 59 -14.88 7.31 2.65
N ALA A 60 -14.00 6.41 3.09
CA ALA A 60 -14.22 5.64 4.32
C ALA A 60 -14.29 6.55 5.56
N VAL A 61 -13.38 7.53 5.63
CA VAL A 61 -13.36 8.51 6.74
C VAL A 61 -14.61 9.37 6.76
N MET A 62 -15.01 9.92 5.61
CA MET A 62 -16.22 10.76 5.53
C MET A 62 -17.49 9.97 5.85
N THR A 63 -17.54 8.68 5.49
CA THR A 63 -18.67 7.82 5.80
C THR A 63 -18.78 7.57 7.31
N GLU A 64 -17.68 7.24 7.99
CA GLU A 64 -17.69 7.02 9.44
C GLU A 64 -17.96 8.31 10.21
N VAL A 65 -17.31 9.42 9.84
CA VAL A 65 -17.54 10.72 10.47
C VAL A 65 -18.99 11.16 10.27
N GLY A 66 -19.57 10.93 9.09
CA GLY A 66 -20.99 11.25 8.81
C GLY A 66 -22.01 10.43 9.60
N GLN A 67 -21.62 9.28 10.15
CA GLN A 67 -22.46 8.50 11.07
C GLN A 67 -22.44 9.06 12.49
N LEU A 68 -21.35 9.73 12.87
CA LEU A 68 -21.11 10.22 14.23
C LEU A 68 -21.43 11.72 14.37
N PHE A 69 -21.29 12.49 13.29
CA PHE A 69 -21.45 13.94 13.25
C PHE A 69 -22.13 14.39 11.96
N ASP A 70 -22.87 15.49 12.02
CA ASP A 70 -23.39 16.14 10.81
C ASP A 70 -22.26 16.85 10.07
N ILE A 71 -21.83 16.26 8.95
CA ILE A 71 -20.75 16.75 8.09
C ILE A 71 -21.22 17.79 7.05
N GLY A 72 -22.53 18.08 7.01
CA GLY A 72 -23.12 19.20 6.30
C GLY A 72 -22.56 19.46 4.88
N PRO A 73 -22.17 20.71 4.54
CA PRO A 73 -21.62 21.04 3.23
C PRO A 73 -20.29 20.35 2.90
N ILE A 74 -19.48 19.99 3.90
CA ILE A 74 -18.14 19.41 3.68
C ILE A 74 -18.25 18.02 3.06
N GLY A 75 -19.20 17.20 3.51
CA GLY A 75 -19.49 15.90 2.88
C GLY A 75 -19.81 16.04 1.39
N ASN A 76 -20.70 16.99 1.05
CA ASN A 76 -21.07 17.28 -0.34
C ASN A 76 -19.88 17.75 -1.19
N PHE A 77 -18.94 18.51 -0.63
CA PHE A 77 -17.73 18.92 -1.35
C PHE A 77 -16.86 17.72 -1.71
N PHE A 78 -16.64 16.79 -0.77
CA PHE A 78 -15.84 15.58 -1.03
C PHE A 78 -16.49 14.66 -2.07
N GLU A 79 -17.81 14.48 -1.99
CA GLU A 79 -18.56 13.67 -2.96
C GLU A 79 -18.47 14.27 -4.37
N ARG A 80 -18.72 15.58 -4.50
CA ARG A 80 -18.67 16.29 -5.79
C ARG A 80 -17.28 16.41 -6.39
N ALA A 81 -16.25 16.48 -5.54
CA ALA A 81 -14.87 16.48 -5.99
C ALA A 81 -14.44 15.13 -6.59
N GLY A 82 -15.21 14.05 -6.37
CA GLY A 82 -14.92 12.74 -6.93
C GLY A 82 -13.61 12.14 -6.42
N ILE A 83 -13.22 12.44 -5.17
CA ILE A 83 -11.94 11.99 -4.60
C ILE A 83 -11.90 10.47 -4.43
N GLY A 84 -13.02 9.85 -4.07
CA GLY A 84 -13.13 8.40 -3.87
C GLY A 84 -12.12 7.85 -2.85
N ALA A 85 -11.49 6.73 -3.18
CA ALA A 85 -10.42 6.12 -2.39
C ALA A 85 -9.04 6.80 -2.56
N ALA A 86 -9.01 7.98 -3.20
CA ALA A 86 -7.81 8.76 -3.51
C ALA A 86 -6.77 8.01 -4.35
N TYR A 87 -5.72 7.48 -3.71
CA TYR A 87 -4.62 6.76 -4.36
C TYR A 87 -4.69 5.25 -4.13
N LEU A 88 -5.59 4.76 -3.27
CA LEU A 88 -5.59 3.37 -2.82
C LEU A 88 -6.13 2.36 -3.84
N ASP A 89 -6.82 2.86 -4.87
CA ASP A 89 -7.39 2.11 -5.99
C ASP A 89 -6.63 2.37 -7.32
N ARG A 90 -5.57 3.17 -7.28
CA ARG A 90 -4.71 3.44 -8.45
C ARG A 90 -3.67 2.33 -8.62
N PRO A 91 -3.23 2.02 -9.85
CA PRO A 91 -2.14 1.08 -10.07
C PRO A 91 -0.83 1.59 -9.45
N CYS A 92 -0.01 0.66 -8.96
CA CYS A 92 1.35 0.94 -8.51
C CYS A 92 2.31 0.92 -9.72
N ILE A 93 3.22 1.88 -9.83
CA ILE A 93 4.33 1.85 -10.80
C ILE A 93 5.23 0.65 -10.47
N ASP A 94 5.49 0.42 -9.19
CA ASP A 94 6.18 -0.77 -8.71
C ASP A 94 5.21 -1.67 -7.90
N PRO A 95 4.63 -2.72 -8.52
CA PRO A 95 3.80 -3.71 -7.83
C PRO A 95 4.49 -4.40 -6.66
N LEU A 96 5.82 -4.46 -6.67
CA LEU A 96 6.62 -5.15 -5.64
C LEU A 96 6.89 -4.26 -4.43
N ASP A 97 6.56 -2.96 -4.49
CA ASP A 97 6.71 -2.04 -3.38
C ASP A 97 6.02 -2.59 -2.12
N ALA A 98 6.74 -2.56 -1.00
CA ALA A 98 6.25 -3.01 0.29
C ALA A 98 4.99 -2.25 0.75
N GLU A 99 4.90 -0.97 0.40
CA GLU A 99 3.84 -0.04 0.77
C GLU A 99 2.70 0.01 -0.27
N CYS A 100 2.81 -0.65 -1.43
CA CYS A 100 1.74 -0.70 -2.43
C CYS A 100 0.46 -1.30 -1.79
N PRO A 101 -0.70 -0.61 -1.88
CA PRO A 101 -1.91 -1.03 -1.20
C PRO A 101 -2.56 -2.24 -1.87
N LYS A 102 -3.19 -3.11 -1.07
CA LYS A 102 -3.92 -4.29 -1.57
C LYS A 102 -5.10 -3.95 -2.49
N GLY A 103 -5.59 -2.72 -2.41
CA GLY A 103 -6.67 -2.22 -3.28
C GLY A 103 -6.21 -1.84 -4.69
N ALA A 104 -4.90 -1.74 -4.93
CA ALA A 104 -4.38 -1.45 -6.25
C ALA A 104 -4.66 -2.61 -7.22
N PRO A 105 -5.09 -2.34 -8.47
CA PRO A 105 -5.48 -3.36 -9.43
C PRO A 105 -4.34 -4.30 -9.83
N ASN A 106 -3.09 -3.88 -9.66
CA ASN A 106 -1.89 -4.66 -9.96
C ASN A 106 -1.08 -5.02 -8.70
N TYR A 107 -1.71 -4.99 -7.51
CA TYR A 107 -1.06 -5.39 -6.27
C TYR A 107 -0.49 -6.81 -6.36
N PHE A 108 0.76 -6.99 -5.94
CA PHE A 108 1.42 -8.29 -5.90
C PHE A 108 1.44 -8.89 -4.49
N ASP A 109 0.68 -9.97 -4.29
CA ASP A 109 0.70 -10.71 -3.03
C ASP A 109 1.96 -11.59 -2.92
N ARG A 110 2.98 -11.03 -2.26
CA ARG A 110 4.25 -11.69 -2.01
C ARG A 110 4.10 -12.97 -1.17
N CYS A 111 3.19 -12.99 -0.20
CA CYS A 111 3.01 -14.16 0.65
C CYS A 111 2.42 -15.33 -0.15
N SER A 112 1.38 -15.06 -0.97
CA SER A 112 0.81 -16.08 -1.85
C SER A 112 1.80 -16.56 -2.90
N ALA A 113 2.66 -15.67 -3.41
CA ALA A 113 3.73 -16.07 -4.32
C ALA A 113 4.76 -16.99 -3.64
N LEU A 114 5.13 -16.70 -2.38
CA LEU A 114 6.05 -17.53 -1.61
C LEU A 114 5.47 -18.91 -1.30
N GLU A 115 4.18 -18.98 -0.96
CA GLU A 115 3.47 -20.24 -0.72
C GLU A 115 3.52 -21.12 -1.97
N LYS A 116 3.11 -20.59 -3.13
CA LYS A 116 3.17 -21.29 -4.42
C LYS A 116 4.59 -21.72 -4.80
N PHE A 117 5.57 -20.86 -4.53
CA PHE A 117 6.97 -21.19 -4.77
C PHE A 117 7.42 -22.36 -3.88
N THR A 118 7.03 -22.37 -2.61
CA THR A 118 7.40 -23.41 -1.65
C THR A 118 6.78 -24.76 -2.04
N GLU A 119 5.51 -24.76 -2.47
CA GLU A 119 4.84 -25.95 -3.00
C GLU A 119 5.52 -26.48 -4.27
N TRP A 120 5.81 -25.59 -5.22
CA TRP A 120 6.52 -25.95 -6.45
C TRP A 120 7.91 -26.52 -6.16
N ASN A 121 8.64 -25.91 -5.23
CA ASN A 121 9.99 -26.34 -4.86
C ASN A 121 9.96 -27.69 -4.11
N ALA A 122 8.96 -27.92 -3.27
CA ALA A 122 8.78 -29.20 -2.58
C ALA A 122 8.53 -30.37 -3.55
N ALA A 123 7.93 -30.11 -4.71
CA ALA A 123 7.67 -31.10 -5.76
C ALA A 123 8.90 -31.45 -6.64
N LYS A 124 10.02 -30.76 -6.47
CA LYS A 124 11.26 -31.02 -7.22
C LYS A 124 12.10 -32.14 -6.60
N THR A 125 12.96 -32.75 -7.40
CA THR A 125 13.95 -33.70 -6.91
C THR A 125 14.99 -32.98 -6.05
N ASP A 126 15.65 -33.68 -5.11
CA ASP A 126 16.56 -33.03 -4.16
C ASP A 126 17.74 -32.31 -4.86
N SER A 127 18.15 -32.76 -6.05
CA SER A 127 19.15 -32.10 -6.90
C SER A 127 18.65 -30.85 -7.63
N GLU A 128 17.34 -30.69 -7.77
CA GLU A 128 16.69 -29.58 -8.48
C GLU A 128 16.01 -28.57 -7.53
N LYS A 129 15.90 -28.91 -6.24
CA LYS A 129 15.39 -28.01 -5.20
C LYS A 129 16.28 -26.79 -5.10
N VAL A 130 15.64 -25.62 -5.09
CA VAL A 130 16.29 -24.37 -4.76
C VAL A 130 16.45 -24.31 -3.24
N ASP A 131 17.67 -24.09 -2.76
CA ASP A 131 17.93 -23.99 -1.32
C ASP A 131 17.22 -22.76 -0.73
N GLY A 132 16.21 -23.04 0.11
CA GLY A 132 15.40 -22.03 0.78
C GLY A 132 16.18 -21.21 1.80
N HIS A 133 17.38 -21.63 2.24
CA HIS A 133 18.19 -20.82 3.15
C HIS A 133 18.67 -19.53 2.50
N SER A 134 19.03 -19.58 1.21
CA SER A 134 19.38 -18.41 0.39
C SER A 134 18.22 -17.42 0.25
N ILE A 135 17.00 -17.94 0.24
CA ILE A 135 15.77 -17.17 0.17
C ILE A 135 15.54 -16.55 1.55
N ILE A 136 15.44 -17.35 2.62
CA ILE A 136 15.12 -16.88 3.99
C ILE A 136 16.11 -15.84 4.55
N ILE A 137 17.42 -15.94 4.26
CA ILE A 137 18.44 -14.98 4.76
C ILE A 137 18.21 -13.56 4.22
N SER A 138 17.58 -13.43 3.05
CA SER A 138 17.23 -12.17 2.44
C SER A 138 16.06 -11.45 3.14
N PHE A 139 15.19 -12.19 3.85
CA PHE A 139 13.99 -11.62 4.47
C PHE A 139 14.28 -11.14 5.90
N SER A 140 14.43 -9.83 6.09
CA SER A 140 14.41 -9.21 7.42
C SER A 140 13.07 -9.47 8.12
N ASN A 141 13.08 -10.21 9.24
CA ASN A 141 12.02 -10.44 10.25
C ASN A 141 10.55 -10.69 9.80
N ASN A 142 10.27 -10.71 8.50
CA ASN A 142 8.98 -10.91 7.90
C ASN A 142 9.18 -11.57 6.52
N PRO A 143 8.87 -12.88 6.38
CA PRO A 143 9.17 -13.66 5.18
C PRO A 143 8.48 -13.17 3.89
N CYS A 144 7.60 -12.16 4.00
CA CYS A 144 6.89 -11.56 2.87
C CYS A 144 7.41 -10.17 2.42
N LEU A 145 8.52 -9.66 2.97
CA LEU A 145 9.15 -8.42 2.52
C LEU A 145 10.32 -8.72 1.59
N PHE A 146 10.11 -8.63 0.27
CA PHE A 146 11.18 -8.72 -0.74
C PHE A 146 11.85 -7.35 -0.90
N SER A 147 13.18 -7.28 -0.89
CA SER A 147 13.90 -6.10 -1.35
C SER A 147 14.54 -6.33 -2.72
N PHE A 148 14.59 -5.28 -3.56
CA PHE A 148 15.09 -5.33 -4.95
C PHE A 148 16.54 -5.85 -5.09
N LEU A 149 17.32 -5.85 -4.00
CA LEU A 149 18.70 -6.33 -3.94
C LEU A 149 18.83 -7.86 -3.85
N GLU A 150 17.74 -8.58 -3.58
CA GLU A 150 17.72 -10.05 -3.41
C GLU A 150 17.37 -10.79 -4.70
N ILE A 151 17.01 -10.03 -5.74
CA ILE A 151 16.53 -10.51 -7.03
C ILE A 151 17.58 -11.34 -7.80
N ILE A 152 18.89 -11.10 -7.61
CA ILE A 152 19.94 -11.75 -8.41
C ILE A 152 20.05 -13.26 -8.11
N SER A 153 19.94 -13.69 -6.84
CA SER A 153 19.93 -15.13 -6.49
C SER A 153 18.60 -15.79 -6.84
N PHE A 154 17.50 -15.04 -6.73
CA PHE A 154 16.16 -15.52 -7.07
C PHE A 154 15.96 -15.68 -8.59
N HIS A 155 16.70 -14.94 -9.41
CA HIS A 155 16.51 -14.86 -10.87
C HIS A 155 16.65 -16.19 -11.62
N ARG A 156 17.48 -17.14 -11.16
CA ARG A 156 17.62 -18.46 -11.82
C ARG A 156 16.46 -19.41 -11.51
N GLY A 157 15.96 -19.39 -10.27
CA GLY A 157 14.81 -20.23 -9.87
C GLY A 157 13.48 -19.63 -10.30
N LEU A 158 13.32 -18.31 -10.13
CA LEU A 158 12.09 -17.60 -10.43
C LEU A 158 11.78 -17.56 -11.93
N HIS A 159 12.78 -17.44 -12.80
CA HIS A 159 12.54 -17.45 -14.25
C HIS A 159 12.00 -18.80 -14.72
N SER A 160 12.45 -19.92 -14.11
CA SER A 160 11.91 -21.26 -14.38
C SER A 160 10.49 -21.41 -13.84
N PHE A 161 10.24 -20.91 -12.63
CA PHE A 161 8.91 -20.89 -12.02
C PHE A 161 7.90 -20.04 -12.80
N LEU A 162 8.22 -18.78 -13.11
CA LEU A 162 7.38 -17.86 -13.89
C LEU A 162 7.16 -18.32 -15.33
N SER A 163 8.05 -19.14 -15.90
CA SER A 163 7.81 -19.75 -17.23
C SER A 163 6.89 -20.97 -17.17
N SER A 164 6.58 -21.48 -15.97
CA SER A 164 5.76 -22.68 -15.74
C SER A 164 4.37 -22.38 -15.16
N VAL A 165 4.07 -21.10 -14.90
CA VAL A 165 2.78 -20.57 -14.43
C VAL A 165 2.19 -19.72 -15.54
#